data_AF-T0HWP7-F1
#
_entry.id   AF-T0HWP7-F1
#
_cell.length_a   1.000
_cell.length_b   1.000
_cell.length_c   1.000
_cell.angle_alpha   90.00
_cell.angle_beta   90.00
_cell.angle_gamma   90.00
#
_symmetry.space_group_name_H-M   'P 1'
#
loop_
_entity.id
_entity.type
_entity.pdbx_description
1 polymer ?
#
loop_
_entity_poly.entity_id
_entity_poly.type
_entity_poly.pdbx_seq_one_letter_code
_entity_poly.pdbx_strand_id
1 'polypeptide(L)'
;MDPIRALYTRQQVGNLAGLDDTTLNYWSREGLLVPTEGGSGRGSHRRFDFVQVNIAAILGQLRRFGLNISIMRSFASLLQEAAQLGSAREIHPSNYQTAAHLATKLNLFRTGAAVMIPKHHRSEERPTNLHGEAYSDWLLAKRPAETEDQIIDDILGIRDDYDPIQAIVAVAEKIGPNRETVAKIYGELVFDLLAPGYSDAYSWLLGFGPDESWRIEFGFEGGKFFETIGGPSPEDFGPGIFLPVSGIIRKVWGLKTPSEYMRDREAERLRKTLAKAGIVAVITPNEHPDEGLSVNAPGIEWHLIEAVLNKAGFRSQTPVENSAQ
;
A
#
# COMPACT_ATOMS: atom_id res chain seq x y z
N MET A 1 3.57 -9.16 -21.33
CA MET A 1 3.76 -10.25 -20.35
C MET A 1 3.20 -9.73 -19.04
N ASP A 2 2.30 -10.47 -18.39
CA ASP A 2 1.78 -10.09 -17.07
C ASP A 2 2.92 -10.19 -16.03
N PRO A 3 3.36 -9.07 -15.42
CA PRO A 3 4.48 -9.09 -14.49
C PRO A 3 4.26 -10.00 -13.28
N ILE A 4 3.00 -10.18 -12.87
CA ILE A 4 2.62 -10.85 -11.63
C ILE A 4 2.75 -12.37 -11.74
N ARG A 5 2.67 -12.90 -12.96
CA ARG A 5 2.71 -14.35 -13.29
C ARG A 5 4.03 -14.78 -13.92
N ALA A 6 4.89 -13.82 -14.25
CA ALA A 6 6.16 -14.09 -14.92
C ALA A 6 7.24 -14.54 -13.93
N LEU A 7 8.15 -15.38 -14.43
CA LEU A 7 9.36 -15.77 -13.74
C LEU A 7 10.58 -15.22 -14.49
N TYR A 8 11.37 -14.43 -13.79
CA TYR A 8 12.49 -13.68 -14.32
C TYR A 8 13.80 -14.44 -14.18
N THR A 9 14.64 -14.42 -15.21
CA THR A 9 16.04 -14.82 -15.07
C THR A 9 16.80 -13.79 -14.25
N ARG A 10 17.96 -14.18 -13.71
CA ARG A 10 18.89 -13.24 -13.06
C ARG A 10 19.24 -12.04 -13.95
N GLN A 11 19.42 -12.25 -15.25
CA GLN A 11 19.70 -11.15 -16.20
C GLN A 11 18.51 -10.18 -16.30
N GLN A 12 17.27 -10.69 -16.34
CA GLN A 12 16.08 -9.85 -16.37
C GLN A 12 15.91 -9.08 -15.05
N VAL A 13 16.18 -9.72 -13.90
CA VAL A 13 16.23 -9.03 -12.59
C VAL A 13 17.26 -7.90 -12.64
N GLY A 14 18.45 -8.13 -13.20
CA GLY A 14 19.50 -7.12 -13.32
C GLY A 14 19.11 -5.93 -14.18
N ASN A 15 18.48 -6.20 -15.33
CA ASN A 15 17.99 -5.14 -16.22
C ASN A 15 16.90 -4.29 -15.55
N LEU A 16 15.97 -4.92 -14.82
CA LEU A 16 14.86 -4.25 -14.15
C LEU A 16 15.31 -3.47 -12.90
N ALA A 17 16.17 -4.06 -12.08
CA ALA A 17 16.66 -3.46 -10.83
C ALA A 17 17.87 -2.53 -11.03
N GLY A 18 18.48 -2.51 -12.21
CA GLY A 18 19.70 -1.74 -12.50
C GLY A 18 20.93 -2.28 -11.77
N LEU A 19 21.09 -3.61 -11.76
CA LEU A 19 22.15 -4.34 -11.07
C LEU A 19 22.93 -5.24 -12.03
N ASP A 20 24.24 -5.35 -11.83
CA ASP A 20 25.08 -6.24 -12.62
C ASP A 20 24.94 -7.72 -12.20
N ASP A 21 25.27 -8.63 -13.12
CA ASP A 21 25.12 -10.07 -12.91
C ASP A 21 25.99 -10.61 -11.75
N THR A 22 27.16 -10.00 -11.51
CA THR A 22 28.07 -10.40 -10.44
C THR A 22 27.46 -10.08 -9.08
N THR A 23 26.91 -8.87 -8.92
CA THR A 23 26.17 -8.47 -7.71
C THR A 23 25.00 -9.41 -7.45
N LEU A 24 24.19 -9.72 -8.46
CA LEU A 24 23.03 -10.59 -8.29
C LEU A 24 23.41 -12.04 -7.99
N ASN A 25 24.47 -12.56 -8.61
CA ASN A 25 24.99 -13.89 -8.32
C ASN A 25 25.49 -13.99 -6.88
N TYR A 26 26.20 -12.95 -6.42
CA TYR A 26 26.64 -12.84 -5.03
C TYR A 26 25.47 -12.80 -4.06
N TRP A 27 24.49 -11.93 -4.29
CA TRP A 27 23.29 -11.82 -3.45
C TRP A 27 22.46 -13.10 -3.39
N SER A 28 22.36 -13.82 -4.51
CA SER A 28 21.70 -15.13 -4.53
C SER A 28 22.46 -16.18 -3.70
N ARG A 29 23.80 -16.10 -3.64
CA ARG A 29 24.62 -17.01 -2.82
C ARG A 29 24.54 -16.67 -1.34
N GLU A 30 24.50 -15.38 -1.02
CA GLU A 30 24.41 -14.87 0.35
C GLU A 30 22.98 -14.85 0.91
N GLY A 31 21.98 -15.32 0.15
CA GLY A 31 20.58 -15.43 0.59
C GLY A 31 19.80 -14.11 0.59
N LEU A 32 20.35 -13.05 0.00
CA LEU A 32 19.64 -11.76 -0.12
C LEU A 32 18.50 -11.84 -1.15
N LEU A 33 18.68 -12.67 -2.19
CA LEU A 33 17.67 -12.98 -3.20
C LEU A 33 17.41 -14.48 -3.20
N VAL A 34 16.14 -14.86 -3.17
CA VAL A 34 15.72 -16.26 -3.10
C VAL A 34 15.00 -16.61 -4.40
N PRO A 35 15.47 -17.60 -5.16
CA PRO A 35 14.77 -18.03 -6.38
C PRO A 35 13.44 -18.71 -6.02
N THR A 36 12.38 -18.35 -6.72
CA THR A 36 11.05 -18.98 -6.63
C THR A 36 11.08 -20.39 -7.23
N GLU A 37 11.84 -20.58 -8.31
CA GLU A 37 12.01 -21.89 -8.97
C GLU A 37 13.45 -22.13 -9.43
N GLY A 38 13.79 -23.41 -9.56
CA GLY A 38 15.07 -23.88 -10.08
C GLY A 38 16.23 -23.74 -9.08
N GLY A 39 17.45 -23.98 -9.55
CA GLY A 39 18.66 -23.89 -8.72
C GLY A 39 19.06 -25.19 -7.99
N SER A 40 18.27 -26.26 -8.12
CA SER A 40 18.66 -27.62 -7.73
C SER A 40 19.20 -28.40 -8.95
N GLY A 41 20.52 -28.62 -8.99
CA GLY A 41 21.17 -29.46 -10.00
C GLY A 41 21.75 -28.72 -11.23
N ARG A 42 22.49 -29.47 -12.05
CA ARG A 42 23.16 -28.96 -13.27
C ARG A 42 22.13 -28.65 -14.35
N GLY A 43 22.09 -27.41 -14.84
CA GLY A 43 21.18 -26.98 -15.93
C GLY A 43 19.85 -26.37 -15.47
N SER A 44 19.55 -26.36 -14.16
CA SER A 44 18.36 -25.71 -13.63
C SER A 44 18.63 -24.21 -13.37
N HIS A 45 18.21 -23.36 -14.30
CA HIS A 45 18.36 -21.92 -14.16
C HIS A 45 17.45 -21.37 -13.06
N ARG A 46 18.03 -20.60 -12.13
CA ARG A 46 17.29 -19.87 -11.09
C ARG A 46 16.31 -18.89 -11.71
N ARG A 47 15.08 -18.89 -11.19
CA ARG A 47 13.98 -18.03 -11.59
C ARG A 47 13.43 -17.29 -10.38
N PHE A 48 13.06 -16.03 -10.60
CA PHE A 48 12.62 -15.11 -9.56
C PHE A 48 11.26 -14.54 -9.93
N ASP A 49 10.34 -14.45 -8.97
CA ASP A 49 9.09 -13.72 -9.17
C ASP A 49 9.30 -12.18 -9.09
N PHE A 50 8.23 -11.43 -9.30
CA PHE A 50 8.27 -9.97 -9.25
C PHE A 50 8.59 -9.41 -7.85
N VAL A 51 8.29 -10.16 -6.77
CA VAL A 51 8.57 -9.71 -5.40
C VAL A 51 10.07 -9.69 -5.19
N GLN A 52 10.77 -10.71 -5.67
CA GLN A 52 12.24 -10.75 -5.65
C GLN A 52 12.88 -9.66 -6.51
N VAL A 53 12.25 -9.26 -7.64
CA VAL A 53 12.69 -8.10 -8.43
C VAL A 53 12.57 -6.81 -7.60
N ASN A 54 11.45 -6.62 -6.88
CA ASN A 54 11.25 -5.46 -6.01
C ASN A 54 12.26 -5.41 -4.86
N ILE A 55 12.51 -6.55 -4.21
CA ILE A 55 13.55 -6.69 -3.18
C ILE A 55 14.93 -6.32 -3.75
N ALA A 56 15.28 -6.83 -4.93
CA ALA A 56 16.55 -6.51 -5.58
C ALA A 56 16.69 -5.00 -5.84
N ALA A 57 15.63 -4.34 -6.32
CA ALA A 57 15.64 -2.90 -6.58
C ALA A 57 15.81 -2.06 -5.31
N ILE A 58 15.14 -2.45 -4.21
CA ILE A 58 15.27 -1.81 -2.89
C ILE A 58 16.69 -1.97 -2.35
N LEU A 59 17.21 -3.21 -2.29
CA LEU A 59 18.57 -3.48 -1.84
C LEU A 59 19.60 -2.77 -2.74
N GLY A 60 19.31 -2.62 -4.03
CA GLY A 60 20.10 -1.86 -4.98
C GLY A 60 20.25 -0.40 -4.62
N GLN A 61 19.18 0.24 -4.13
CA GLN A 61 19.27 1.61 -3.61
C GLN A 61 20.06 1.67 -2.31
N LEU A 62 19.80 0.76 -1.37
CA LEU A 62 20.51 0.70 -0.08
C LEU A 62 22.02 0.51 -0.24
N ARG A 63 22.45 -0.32 -1.20
CA ARG A 63 23.87 -0.48 -1.54
C ARG A 63 24.51 0.84 -1.99
N ARG A 64 23.79 1.70 -2.71
CA ARG A 64 24.29 3.01 -3.18
C ARG A 64 24.52 3.99 -2.03
N PHE A 65 23.81 3.82 -0.91
CA PHE A 65 24.05 4.54 0.35
C PHE A 65 25.24 3.97 1.16
N GLY A 66 25.96 2.98 0.62
CA GLY A 66 27.17 2.45 1.25
C GLY A 66 26.93 1.40 2.33
N LEU A 67 25.71 0.83 2.41
CA LEU A 67 25.42 -0.22 3.38
C LEU A 67 26.28 -1.46 3.10
N ASN A 68 26.94 -1.94 4.16
CA ASN A 68 27.74 -3.15 4.06
C ASN A 68 26.84 -4.38 3.87
N ILE A 69 27.43 -5.48 3.41
CA ILE A 69 26.67 -6.70 3.11
C ILE A 69 25.99 -7.34 4.33
N SER A 70 26.57 -7.20 5.53
CA SER A 70 25.98 -7.75 6.76
C SER A 70 24.66 -7.06 7.09
N ILE A 71 24.66 -5.72 7.05
CA ILE A 71 23.49 -4.88 7.28
C ILE A 71 22.44 -5.12 6.17
N MET A 72 22.87 -5.21 4.90
CA MET A 72 21.95 -5.55 3.82
C MET A 72 21.34 -6.95 3.97
N ARG A 73 22.09 -7.92 4.51
CA ARG A 73 21.59 -9.27 4.76
C ARG A 73 20.54 -9.30 5.85
N SER A 74 20.75 -8.58 6.96
CA SER A 74 19.73 -8.52 8.03
C SER A 74 18.45 -7.85 7.52
N PHE A 75 18.57 -6.81 6.69
CA PHE A 75 17.40 -6.19 6.07
C PHE A 75 16.71 -7.13 5.07
N ALA A 76 17.50 -7.79 4.22
CA ALA A 76 16.97 -8.76 3.27
C ALA A 76 16.21 -9.87 3.98
N SER A 77 16.68 -10.36 5.14
CA SER A 77 15.94 -11.35 5.93
C SER A 77 14.52 -10.89 6.26
N LEU A 78 14.36 -9.63 6.65
CA LEU A 78 13.04 -9.05 6.95
C LEU A 78 12.17 -8.95 5.69
N LEU A 79 12.75 -8.56 4.55
CA LEU A 79 12.05 -8.51 3.26
C LEU A 79 11.64 -9.91 2.78
N GLN A 80 12.49 -10.91 2.98
CA GLN A 80 12.19 -12.30 2.61
C GLN A 80 11.11 -12.89 3.51
N GLU A 81 11.12 -12.56 4.80
CA GLU A 81 10.04 -12.94 5.72
C GLU A 81 8.71 -12.33 5.30
N ALA A 82 8.69 -11.07 4.89
CA ALA A 82 7.52 -10.42 4.32
C ALA A 82 7.03 -11.10 3.03
N ALA A 83 7.95 -11.40 2.10
CA ALA A 83 7.63 -12.12 0.88
C ALA A 83 7.02 -13.52 1.17
N GLN A 84 7.56 -14.23 2.16
CA GLN A 84 7.08 -15.54 2.57
C GLN A 84 5.67 -15.47 3.18
N LEU A 85 5.43 -14.48 4.05
CA LEU A 85 4.15 -14.26 4.73
C LEU A 85 2.99 -14.14 3.74
N GLY A 86 3.17 -13.42 2.64
CA GLY A 86 2.13 -13.21 1.63
C GLY A 86 2.25 -14.08 0.37
N SER A 87 3.17 -15.05 0.35
CA SER A 87 3.45 -15.89 -0.84
C SER A 87 2.22 -16.61 -1.41
N ALA A 88 1.28 -17.01 -0.55
CA ALA A 88 0.03 -17.66 -0.94
C ALA A 88 -1.05 -16.70 -1.47
N ARG A 89 -0.87 -15.38 -1.29
CA ARG A 89 -1.79 -14.32 -1.74
C ARG A 89 -3.26 -14.58 -1.37
N GLU A 90 -3.48 -15.03 -0.13
CA GLU A 90 -4.79 -15.49 0.37
C GLU A 90 -5.84 -14.36 0.48
N ILE A 91 -5.38 -13.12 0.68
CA ILE A 91 -6.19 -11.90 0.77
C ILE A 91 -5.53 -10.76 -0.02
N HIS A 92 -6.26 -9.68 -0.26
CA HIS A 92 -5.75 -8.46 -0.85
C HIS A 92 -4.56 -7.88 -0.05
N PRO A 93 -3.53 -7.33 -0.71
CA PRO A 93 -2.33 -6.81 -0.04
C PRO A 93 -2.58 -5.79 1.07
N SER A 94 -3.60 -4.94 0.94
CA SER A 94 -3.98 -3.95 1.97
C SER A 94 -4.42 -4.58 3.29
N ASN A 95 -4.89 -5.84 3.23
CA ASN A 95 -5.53 -6.48 4.37
C ASN A 95 -4.56 -7.30 5.20
N TYR A 96 -3.33 -7.54 4.73
CA TYR A 96 -2.31 -8.24 5.52
C TYR A 96 -1.90 -7.49 6.78
N GLN A 97 -1.71 -6.16 6.71
CA GLN A 97 -1.41 -5.38 7.91
C GLN A 97 -2.56 -5.44 8.92
N THR A 98 -3.79 -5.41 8.44
CA THR A 98 -5.00 -5.52 9.26
C THR A 98 -5.13 -6.89 9.89
N ALA A 99 -4.88 -7.97 9.13
CA ALA A 99 -4.87 -9.33 9.64
C ALA A 99 -3.80 -9.51 10.73
N ALA A 100 -2.59 -8.97 10.53
CA ALA A 100 -1.54 -9.01 11.55
C ALA A 100 -1.93 -8.22 12.82
N HIS A 101 -2.55 -7.04 12.67
CA HIS A 101 -3.02 -6.25 13.81
C HIS A 101 -4.12 -6.98 14.59
N LEU A 102 -5.07 -7.59 13.87
CA LEU A 102 -6.11 -8.42 14.47
C LEU A 102 -5.51 -9.60 15.23
N ALA A 103 -4.54 -10.31 14.66
CA ALA A 103 -3.86 -11.44 15.31
C ALA A 103 -3.22 -11.03 16.65
N THR A 104 -2.55 -9.87 16.69
CA THR A 104 -1.98 -9.33 17.94
C THR A 104 -3.07 -9.03 18.97
N LYS A 105 -4.17 -8.38 18.57
CA LYS A 105 -5.27 -8.00 19.47
C LYS A 105 -6.00 -9.21 20.02
N LEU A 106 -6.28 -10.21 19.17
CA LEU A 106 -6.88 -11.48 19.60
C LEU A 106 -5.94 -12.21 20.57
N ASN A 107 -4.64 -12.27 20.27
CA ASN A 107 -3.69 -12.90 21.18
C ASN A 107 -3.62 -12.19 22.55
N LEU A 108 -3.62 -10.85 22.58
CA LEU A 108 -3.67 -10.09 23.84
C LEU A 108 -4.93 -10.43 24.64
N PHE A 109 -6.09 -10.45 24.00
CA PHE A 109 -7.35 -10.81 24.65
C PHE A 109 -7.33 -12.24 25.19
N ARG A 110 -6.92 -13.22 24.36
CA ARG A 110 -6.81 -14.64 24.73
C ARG A 110 -5.84 -14.92 25.86
N THR A 111 -4.80 -14.08 26.00
CA THR A 111 -3.81 -14.18 27.08
C THR A 111 -4.21 -13.39 28.34
N GLY A 112 -5.43 -12.82 28.37
CA GLY A 112 -6.00 -12.15 29.52
C GLY A 112 -5.63 -10.66 29.65
N ALA A 113 -4.97 -10.08 28.65
CA ALA A 113 -4.71 -8.65 28.61
C ALA A 113 -5.95 -7.88 28.13
N ALA A 114 -6.25 -6.75 28.78
CA ALA A 114 -7.36 -5.90 28.37
C ALA A 114 -7.08 -5.26 27.00
N VAL A 115 -7.96 -5.54 26.03
CA VAL A 115 -7.93 -4.87 24.72
C VAL A 115 -8.93 -3.73 24.75
N MET A 116 -8.43 -2.49 24.71
CA MET A 116 -9.27 -1.29 24.72
C MET A 116 -9.81 -1.01 23.32
N ILE A 117 -11.14 -0.99 23.19
CA ILE A 117 -11.88 -0.63 21.98
C ILE A 117 -12.67 0.67 22.22
N PRO A 118 -13.07 1.40 21.17
CA PRO A 118 -13.97 2.54 21.29
C PRO A 118 -15.23 2.17 22.09
N LYS A 119 -15.60 3.01 23.05
CA LYS A 119 -16.80 2.82 23.86
C LYS A 119 -18.07 2.96 23.03
N HIS A 120 -18.04 3.90 22.10
CA HIS A 120 -19.14 4.22 21.21
C HIS A 120 -18.94 3.54 19.87
N HIS A 121 -19.96 2.85 19.40
CA HIS A 121 -19.89 2.24 18.08
C HIS A 121 -19.94 3.36 17.03
N ARG A 122 -19.19 3.23 15.94
CA ARG A 122 -19.13 4.31 14.93
C ARG A 122 -20.45 4.51 14.18
N SER A 123 -21.35 3.52 14.21
CA SER A 123 -22.73 3.64 13.71
C SER A 123 -23.72 4.16 14.75
N GLU A 124 -23.27 4.40 15.99
CA GLU A 124 -24.09 5.00 17.04
C GLU A 124 -24.48 6.43 16.66
N GLU A 125 -25.70 6.82 16.99
CA GLU A 125 -26.17 8.17 16.74
C GLU A 125 -25.34 9.17 17.55
N ARG A 126 -24.78 10.16 16.87
CA ARG A 126 -23.91 11.14 17.51
C ARG A 126 -24.72 12.08 18.41
N PRO A 127 -24.28 12.35 19.64
CA PRO A 127 -24.96 13.28 20.52
C PRO A 127 -24.94 14.69 19.92
N THR A 128 -26.11 15.29 19.78
CA THR A 128 -26.29 16.63 19.17
C THR A 128 -26.00 17.78 20.12
N ASN A 129 -25.92 17.49 21.42
CA ASN A 129 -25.73 18.46 22.50
C ASN A 129 -24.28 18.55 23.02
N LEU A 130 -23.37 17.70 22.53
CA LEU A 130 -21.95 17.76 22.89
C LEU A 130 -21.18 18.58 21.84
N HIS A 131 -20.34 19.48 22.32
CA HIS A 131 -19.51 20.34 21.48
C HIS A 131 -18.11 20.48 22.07
N GLY A 132 -17.13 20.84 21.23
CA GLY A 132 -15.75 21.06 21.64
C GLY A 132 -15.13 19.84 22.32
N GLU A 133 -14.41 20.07 23.42
CA GLU A 133 -13.68 19.04 24.18
C GLU A 133 -14.59 17.90 24.66
N ALA A 134 -15.80 18.21 25.12
CA ALA A 134 -16.74 17.18 25.59
C ALA A 134 -17.17 16.21 24.48
N TYR A 135 -17.26 16.68 23.22
CA TYR A 135 -17.52 15.80 22.09
C TYR A 135 -16.29 14.96 21.73
N SER A 136 -15.09 15.56 21.79
CA SER A 136 -13.83 14.83 21.58
C SER A 136 -13.63 13.73 22.62
N ASP A 137 -13.91 14.01 23.90
CA ASP A 137 -13.82 13.02 24.99
C ASP A 137 -14.80 11.88 24.80
N TRP A 138 -16.03 12.18 24.40
CA TRP A 138 -17.03 11.17 24.04
C TRP A 138 -16.53 10.30 22.88
N LEU A 139 -16.02 10.91 21.81
CA LEU A 139 -15.53 10.20 20.63
C LEU A 139 -14.32 9.30 20.93
N LEU A 140 -13.43 9.75 21.83
CA LEU A 140 -12.19 9.05 22.18
C LEU A 140 -12.34 8.11 23.39
N ALA A 141 -13.52 8.06 24.03
CA ALA A 141 -13.78 7.17 25.15
C ALA A 141 -13.56 5.71 24.74
N LYS A 142 -12.87 4.94 25.59
CA LYS A 142 -12.57 3.52 25.37
C LYS A 142 -13.10 2.66 26.51
N ARG A 143 -13.37 1.39 26.21
CA ARG A 143 -13.72 0.34 27.17
C ARG A 143 -12.94 -0.94 26.86
N PRO A 144 -12.72 -1.83 27.82
CA PRO A 144 -12.21 -3.16 27.51
C PRO A 144 -13.21 -3.92 26.64
N ALA A 145 -12.71 -4.68 25.68
CA ALA A 145 -13.49 -5.66 24.93
C ALA A 145 -13.89 -6.82 25.86
N GLU A 146 -15.11 -7.31 25.69
CA GLU A 146 -15.66 -8.44 26.45
C GLU A 146 -15.64 -9.74 25.65
N THR A 147 -15.58 -9.64 24.32
CA THR A 147 -15.56 -10.78 23.39
C THR A 147 -14.60 -10.53 22.24
N GLU A 148 -14.14 -11.60 21.59
CA GLU A 148 -13.35 -11.51 20.36
C GLU A 148 -14.12 -10.82 19.23
N ASP A 149 -15.43 -11.06 19.12
CA ASP A 149 -16.27 -10.43 18.11
C ASP A 149 -16.26 -8.90 18.21
N GLN A 150 -16.21 -8.34 19.42
CA GLN A 150 -16.09 -6.89 19.60
C GLN A 150 -14.74 -6.35 19.10
N ILE A 151 -13.67 -7.16 19.15
CA ILE A 151 -12.35 -6.79 18.63
C ILE A 151 -12.35 -6.88 17.11
N ILE A 152 -12.93 -7.95 16.56
CA ILE A 152 -13.08 -8.14 15.11
C ILE A 152 -13.89 -6.99 14.52
N ASP A 153 -15.01 -6.64 15.14
CA ASP A 153 -15.88 -5.55 14.71
C ASP A 153 -15.21 -4.17 14.81
N ASP A 154 -14.46 -3.88 15.89
CA ASP A 154 -13.70 -2.63 15.99
C ASP A 154 -12.68 -2.46 14.84
N ILE A 155 -12.00 -3.55 14.48
CA ILE A 155 -10.94 -3.53 13.48
C ILE A 155 -11.51 -3.56 12.05
N LEU A 156 -12.60 -4.31 11.81
CA LEU A 156 -13.11 -4.62 10.47
C LEU A 156 -14.51 -4.06 10.14
N GLY A 157 -15.30 -3.61 11.12
CA GLY A 157 -16.75 -3.42 11.01
C GLY A 157 -17.24 -2.32 10.05
N ILE A 158 -16.36 -1.48 9.49
CA ILE A 158 -16.75 -0.38 8.55
C ILE A 158 -15.84 -0.35 7.32
N ARG A 159 -15.18 -1.46 7.04
CA ARG A 159 -14.37 -1.53 5.85
C ARG A 159 -15.21 -2.11 4.72
N ASP A 160 -15.31 -1.35 3.63
CA ASP A 160 -15.49 -1.94 2.30
C ASP A 160 -14.18 -2.64 1.94
N ASP A 161 -13.88 -3.74 2.64
CA ASP A 161 -12.66 -4.50 2.42
C ASP A 161 -12.78 -5.26 1.09
N TYR A 162 -11.64 -5.37 0.40
CA TYR A 162 -11.51 -6.19 -0.81
C TYR A 162 -11.81 -7.68 -0.58
N ASP A 163 -11.78 -8.12 0.68
CA ASP A 163 -11.96 -9.50 1.09
C ASP A 163 -13.08 -9.62 2.14
N PRO A 164 -13.78 -10.76 2.21
CA PRO A 164 -14.72 -11.02 3.28
C PRO A 164 -14.00 -11.09 4.64
N ILE A 165 -14.67 -10.61 5.70
CA ILE A 165 -14.17 -10.62 7.09
C ILE A 165 -13.58 -11.98 7.48
N GLN A 166 -14.27 -13.08 7.12
CA GLN A 166 -13.85 -14.44 7.47
C GLN A 166 -12.50 -14.81 6.86
N ALA A 167 -12.17 -14.32 5.66
CA ALA A 167 -10.86 -14.56 5.05
C ALA A 167 -9.74 -13.81 5.78
N ILE A 168 -10.00 -12.55 6.17
CA ILE A 168 -9.05 -11.75 6.94
C ILE A 168 -8.80 -12.38 8.32
N VAL A 169 -9.85 -12.84 9.00
CA VAL A 169 -9.75 -13.56 10.29
C VAL A 169 -8.94 -14.85 10.12
N ALA A 170 -9.21 -15.66 9.09
CA ALA A 170 -8.47 -16.90 8.84
C ALA A 170 -6.97 -16.65 8.60
N VAL A 171 -6.63 -15.60 7.86
CA VAL A 171 -5.23 -15.19 7.65
C VAL A 171 -4.61 -14.65 8.96
N ALA A 172 -5.36 -13.91 9.78
CA ALA A 172 -4.89 -13.42 11.08
C ALA A 172 -4.47 -14.58 12.00
N GLU A 173 -5.30 -15.62 12.11
CA GLU A 173 -4.99 -16.84 12.89
C GLU A 173 -3.71 -17.53 12.42
N LYS A 174 -3.47 -17.56 11.10
CA LYS A 174 -2.28 -18.19 10.50
C LYS A 174 -1.00 -17.37 10.69
N ILE A 175 -1.09 -16.04 10.57
CA ILE A 175 0.07 -15.14 10.68
C ILE A 175 0.60 -15.11 12.12
N GLY A 176 -0.31 -15.10 13.11
CA GLY A 176 0.04 -14.95 14.52
C GLY A 176 0.37 -13.51 14.94
N PRO A 177 0.60 -13.26 16.23
CA PRO A 177 0.77 -11.92 16.78
C PRO A 177 2.14 -11.30 16.42
N ASN A 178 2.23 -9.97 16.54
CA ASN A 178 3.46 -9.17 16.39
C ASN A 178 4.12 -9.27 14.99
N ARG A 179 3.29 -9.30 13.94
CA ARG A 179 3.73 -9.41 12.53
C ARG A 179 3.39 -8.18 11.69
N GLU A 180 2.95 -7.09 12.30
CA GLU A 180 2.42 -5.90 11.62
C GLU A 180 3.45 -5.27 10.68
N THR A 181 4.69 -5.11 11.14
CA THR A 181 5.78 -4.57 10.32
C THR A 181 6.05 -5.43 9.08
N VAL A 182 6.17 -6.75 9.27
CA VAL A 182 6.40 -7.72 8.18
C VAL A 182 5.23 -7.71 7.19
N ALA A 183 4.00 -7.70 7.70
CA ALA A 183 2.80 -7.66 6.88
C ALA A 183 2.67 -6.34 6.10
N LYS A 184 3.06 -5.22 6.69
CA LYS A 184 3.10 -3.91 6.01
C LYS A 184 4.17 -3.87 4.92
N ILE A 185 5.37 -4.38 5.18
CA ILE A 185 6.42 -4.54 4.16
C ILE A 185 5.89 -5.38 2.99
N TYR A 186 5.24 -6.52 3.27
CA TYR A 186 4.68 -7.35 2.21
C TYR A 186 3.67 -6.57 1.37
N GLY A 187 2.72 -5.90 2.02
CA GLY A 187 1.73 -5.06 1.36
C GLY A 187 2.38 -4.08 0.40
N GLU A 188 3.36 -3.32 0.88
CA GLU A 188 4.10 -2.32 0.11
C GLU A 188 5.06 -2.91 -0.94
N LEU A 189 5.54 -4.14 -0.78
CA LEU A 189 6.32 -4.82 -1.82
C LEU A 189 5.49 -5.22 -3.03
N VAL A 190 4.17 -5.36 -2.89
CA VAL A 190 3.31 -5.91 -3.95
C VAL A 190 2.20 -4.97 -4.40
N PHE A 191 1.89 -3.93 -3.62
CA PHE A 191 0.70 -3.09 -3.81
C PHE A 191 0.62 -2.45 -5.19
N ASP A 192 1.70 -1.80 -5.64
CA ASP A 192 1.69 -1.05 -6.91
C ASP A 192 1.42 -1.96 -8.13
N LEU A 193 1.72 -3.26 -8.03
CA LEU A 193 1.45 -4.24 -9.08
C LEU A 193 0.09 -4.93 -8.92
N LEU A 194 -0.27 -5.34 -7.70
CA LEU A 194 -1.49 -6.12 -7.45
C LEU A 194 -2.75 -5.24 -7.36
N ALA A 195 -2.59 -3.97 -6.96
CA ALA A 195 -3.66 -3.01 -6.79
C ALA A 195 -3.23 -1.61 -7.30
N PRO A 196 -2.88 -1.48 -8.59
CA PRO A 196 -2.33 -0.25 -9.15
C PRO A 196 -3.27 0.95 -8.93
N GLY A 197 -2.71 2.03 -8.40
CA GLY A 197 -3.42 3.27 -8.14
C GLY A 197 -4.32 3.27 -6.90
N TYR A 198 -4.35 2.19 -6.12
CA TYR A 198 -5.10 2.15 -4.86
C TYR A 198 -4.24 2.43 -3.63
N SER A 199 -2.90 2.40 -3.76
CA SER A 199 -2.00 2.91 -2.73
C SER A 199 -1.66 4.36 -3.01
N ASP A 200 -1.67 5.17 -1.97
CA ASP A 200 -0.94 6.45 -1.95
C ASP A 200 0.56 6.20 -2.15
N ALA A 201 1.36 7.23 -2.48
CA ALA A 201 2.80 7.04 -2.49
C ALA A 201 3.28 6.73 -1.07
N TYR A 202 4.02 5.62 -0.91
CA TYR A 202 4.59 5.20 0.37
C TYR A 202 6.12 5.27 0.33
N SER A 203 6.69 5.56 1.49
CA SER A 203 8.12 5.71 1.72
C SER A 203 8.51 5.12 3.07
N TRP A 204 9.76 4.66 3.18
CA TRP A 204 10.31 4.14 4.42
C TRP A 204 11.36 5.09 4.96
N LEU A 205 11.37 5.26 6.27
CA LEU A 205 12.52 5.74 6.99
C LEU A 205 13.12 4.54 7.73
N LEU A 206 14.36 4.20 7.40
CA LEU A 206 15.06 3.03 7.93
C LEU A 206 16.07 3.46 8.98
N GLY A 207 15.82 3.10 10.24
CA GLY A 207 16.76 3.24 11.34
C GLY A 207 17.43 1.90 11.64
N PHE A 208 18.70 1.94 12.02
CA PHE A 208 19.41 0.76 12.51
C PHE A 208 19.76 0.99 13.98
N GLY A 209 19.20 0.15 14.86
CA GLY A 209 19.37 0.26 16.30
C GLY A 209 20.74 -0.20 16.78
N PRO A 210 21.16 0.19 18.00
CA PRO A 210 22.39 -0.29 18.62
C PRO A 210 22.37 -1.79 18.92
N ASP A 211 21.18 -2.40 18.94
CA ASP A 211 20.93 -3.84 19.09
C ASP A 211 21.00 -4.60 17.75
N GLU A 212 21.50 -3.96 16.70
CA GLU A 212 21.56 -4.49 15.33
C GLU A 212 20.19 -4.83 14.73
N SER A 213 19.12 -4.24 15.25
CA SER A 213 17.76 -4.41 14.72
C SER A 213 17.35 -3.28 13.78
N TRP A 214 16.50 -3.61 12.81
CA TRP A 214 15.89 -2.62 11.92
C TRP A 214 14.65 -2.01 12.56
N ARG A 215 14.60 -0.68 12.55
CA ARG A 215 13.41 0.11 12.83
C ARG A 215 12.94 0.74 11.53
N ILE A 216 11.65 0.61 11.23
CA ILE A 216 11.07 1.10 9.99
C ILE A 216 9.87 1.95 10.34
N GLU A 217 9.94 3.22 9.98
CA GLU A 217 8.79 4.10 9.99
C GLU A 217 8.26 4.24 8.57
N PHE A 218 6.95 4.10 8.42
CA PHE A 218 6.28 4.09 7.13
C PHE A 218 5.54 5.40 6.92
N GLY A 219 5.94 6.15 5.91
CA GLY A 219 5.37 7.45 5.58
C GLY A 219 4.55 7.44 4.30
N PHE A 220 3.67 8.43 4.19
CA PHE A 220 2.86 8.70 3.00
C PHE A 220 3.49 9.78 2.11
N GLU A 221 2.86 10.06 0.97
CA GLU A 221 3.31 11.00 -0.05
C GLU A 221 3.66 12.37 0.57
N GLY A 222 4.87 12.87 0.27
CA GLY A 222 5.44 14.07 0.90
C GLY A 222 6.38 13.80 2.09
N GLY A 223 6.60 12.54 2.49
CA GLY A 223 7.57 12.18 3.53
C GLY A 223 7.06 12.49 4.94
N LYS A 224 5.74 12.38 5.14
CA LYS A 224 5.12 12.53 6.44
C LYS A 224 5.30 11.25 7.24
N PHE A 225 6.21 11.30 8.21
CA PHE A 225 6.51 10.23 9.16
C PHE A 225 6.07 10.66 10.57
N PHE A 226 5.82 9.70 11.47
CA PHE A 226 5.51 9.98 12.88
C PHE A 226 4.20 10.77 13.12
N GLU A 227 3.31 10.86 12.13
CA GLU A 227 2.00 11.54 12.28
C GLU A 227 0.94 10.65 12.98
N THR A 228 1.23 9.36 13.19
CA THR A 228 0.32 8.45 13.88
C THR A 228 0.37 8.62 15.39
N ILE A 229 -0.79 8.83 16.02
CA ILE A 229 -0.96 8.89 17.47
C ILE A 229 -0.42 7.58 18.09
N GLY A 230 0.57 7.70 18.97
CA GLY A 230 1.22 6.56 19.64
C GLY A 230 2.36 5.91 18.84
N GLY A 231 2.75 6.48 17.69
CA GLY A 231 4.00 6.13 17.03
C GLY A 231 5.23 6.60 17.81
N PRO A 232 6.43 6.07 17.51
CA PRO A 232 7.67 6.54 18.12
C PRO A 232 7.86 8.03 17.82
N SER A 233 8.42 8.78 18.78
CA SER A 233 8.81 10.16 18.50
C SER A 233 10.00 10.18 17.51
N PRO A 234 10.15 11.24 16.70
CA PRO A 234 11.34 11.41 15.87
C PRO A 234 12.64 11.32 16.66
N GLU A 235 12.63 11.84 17.90
CA GLU A 235 13.77 11.81 18.83
C GLU A 235 14.15 10.37 19.22
N ASP A 236 13.16 9.52 19.48
CA ASP A 236 13.38 8.10 19.81
C ASP A 236 13.82 7.28 18.60
N PHE A 237 13.36 7.66 17.40
CA PHE A 237 13.72 6.98 16.16
C PHE A 237 15.19 7.22 15.80
N GLY A 238 15.68 8.45 15.94
CA GLY A 238 17.07 8.81 15.63
C GLY A 238 17.37 8.89 14.12
N PRO A 239 18.65 8.83 13.70
CA PRO A 239 19.01 8.97 12.30
C PRO A 239 18.54 7.77 11.47
N GLY A 240 18.11 8.05 10.23
CA GLY A 240 17.64 7.01 9.32
C GLY A 240 17.87 7.33 7.85
N ILE A 241 17.68 6.31 7.03
CA ILE A 241 17.77 6.39 5.57
C ILE A 241 16.37 6.49 5.00
N PHE A 242 16.09 7.60 4.33
CA PHE A 242 14.83 7.77 3.59
C PHE A 242 14.86 6.97 2.28
N LEU A 243 13.80 6.22 2.03
CA LEU A 243 13.64 5.40 0.85
C LEU A 243 12.24 5.60 0.22
N PRO A 244 12.14 6.18 -0.99
CA PRO A 244 10.87 6.35 -1.69
C PRO A 244 10.45 5.03 -2.38
N VAL A 245 10.00 4.05 -1.60
CA VAL A 245 9.78 2.66 -2.05
C VAL A 245 8.82 2.56 -3.24
N SER A 246 7.68 3.24 -3.16
CA SER A 246 6.73 3.29 -4.27
C SER A 246 7.36 3.84 -5.56
N GLY A 247 8.22 4.85 -5.46
CA GLY A 247 8.98 5.38 -6.61
C GLY A 247 9.98 4.39 -7.19
N ILE A 248 10.63 3.58 -6.33
CA ILE A 248 11.54 2.51 -6.76
C ILE A 248 10.76 1.45 -7.55
N ILE A 249 9.66 0.94 -6.99
CA ILE A 249 8.84 -0.11 -7.61
C ILE A 249 8.22 0.40 -8.91
N ARG A 250 7.66 1.62 -8.94
CA ARG A 250 7.10 2.20 -10.17
C ARG A 250 8.15 2.33 -11.27
N LYS A 251 9.38 2.73 -10.93
CA LYS A 251 10.48 2.82 -11.90
C LYS A 251 10.84 1.45 -12.49
N VAL A 252 10.88 0.40 -11.68
CA VAL A 252 11.16 -0.97 -12.12
C VAL A 252 10.14 -1.42 -13.18
N TRP A 253 8.86 -1.12 -12.96
CA TRP A 253 7.76 -1.65 -13.75
C TRP A 253 7.16 -0.66 -14.75
N GLY A 254 7.67 0.57 -14.82
CA GLY A 254 7.13 1.63 -15.68
C GLY A 254 5.68 2.00 -15.31
N LEU A 255 5.34 1.99 -14.03
CA LEU A 255 3.98 2.24 -13.55
C LEU A 255 3.70 3.74 -13.41
N LYS A 256 2.44 4.10 -13.65
CA LYS A 256 1.91 5.43 -13.36
C LYS A 256 1.93 5.74 -11.86
N THR A 257 1.90 7.02 -11.54
CA THR A 257 1.68 7.54 -10.18
C THR A 257 0.23 7.30 -9.72
N PRO A 258 -0.05 7.31 -8.40
CA PRO A 258 -1.41 7.17 -7.87
C PRO A 258 -2.33 8.25 -8.41
N SER A 259 -1.87 9.50 -8.48
CA SER A 259 -2.62 10.63 -9.03
C SER A 259 -2.99 10.40 -10.50
N GLU A 260 -2.09 9.83 -11.31
CA GLU A 260 -2.41 9.45 -12.69
C GLU A 260 -3.46 8.34 -12.78
N TYR A 261 -3.35 7.28 -11.96
CA TYR A 261 -4.37 6.24 -11.91
C TYR A 261 -5.73 6.74 -11.39
N MET A 262 -5.73 7.65 -10.41
CA MET A 262 -6.94 8.29 -9.91
C MET A 262 -7.63 9.10 -11.02
N ARG A 263 -6.87 9.90 -11.77
CA ARG A 263 -7.38 10.66 -12.92
C ARG A 263 -7.97 9.75 -14.00
N ASP A 264 -7.31 8.64 -14.33
CA ASP A 264 -7.84 7.67 -15.30
C ASP A 264 -9.17 7.05 -14.83
N ARG A 265 -9.27 6.67 -13.54
CA ARG A 265 -10.52 6.12 -12.97
C ARG A 265 -11.63 7.15 -12.94
N GLU A 266 -11.31 8.38 -12.58
CA GLU A 266 -12.26 9.49 -12.60
C GLU A 266 -12.75 9.73 -14.03
N ALA A 267 -11.85 9.81 -15.00
CA ALA A 267 -12.17 9.95 -16.42
C ALA A 267 -13.12 8.84 -16.91
N GLU A 268 -12.86 7.59 -16.54
CA GLU A 268 -13.72 6.45 -16.88
C GLU A 268 -15.07 6.51 -16.17
N ARG A 269 -15.12 6.96 -14.92
CA ARG A 269 -16.37 7.16 -14.17
C ARG A 269 -17.23 8.25 -14.81
N LEU A 270 -16.62 9.37 -15.24
CA LEU A 270 -17.31 10.42 -16.00
C LEU A 270 -17.84 9.89 -17.33
N ARG A 271 -16.99 9.19 -18.11
CA ARG A 271 -17.38 8.59 -19.39
C ARG A 271 -18.59 7.67 -19.25
N LYS A 272 -18.58 6.76 -18.27
CA LYS A 272 -19.71 5.87 -17.96
C LYS A 272 -20.97 6.62 -17.55
N THR A 273 -20.82 7.70 -16.78
CA THR A 273 -21.95 8.54 -16.33
C THR A 273 -22.62 9.24 -17.50
N LEU A 274 -21.84 9.85 -18.39
CA LEU A 274 -22.34 10.51 -19.60
C LEU A 274 -22.95 9.49 -20.57
N ALA A 275 -22.32 8.33 -20.78
CA ALA A 275 -22.85 7.27 -21.62
C ALA A 275 -24.22 6.76 -21.13
N LYS A 276 -24.42 6.63 -19.81
CA LYS A 276 -25.73 6.28 -19.22
C LYS A 276 -26.82 7.33 -19.49
N ALA A 277 -26.44 8.58 -19.71
CA ALA A 277 -27.34 9.65 -20.12
C ALA A 277 -27.49 9.78 -21.64
N GLY A 278 -26.91 8.86 -22.42
CA GLY A 278 -26.93 8.91 -23.88
C GLY A 278 -25.93 9.89 -24.51
N ILE A 279 -25.00 10.43 -23.72
CA ILE A 279 -23.98 11.38 -24.18
C ILE A 279 -22.69 10.61 -24.49
N VAL A 280 -22.24 10.66 -25.75
CA VAL A 280 -20.94 10.14 -26.15
C VAL A 280 -19.90 11.25 -25.99
N ALA A 281 -18.98 11.07 -25.04
CA ALA A 281 -17.94 12.05 -24.73
C ALA A 281 -16.55 11.40 -24.70
N VAL A 282 -15.56 12.14 -25.20
CA VAL A 282 -14.14 11.88 -24.99
C VAL A 282 -13.72 12.60 -23.72
N ILE A 283 -13.24 11.83 -22.74
CA ILE A 283 -12.69 12.37 -21.50
C ILE A 283 -11.18 12.19 -21.53
N THR A 284 -10.44 13.28 -21.37
CA THR A 284 -8.97 13.30 -21.40
C THR A 284 -8.46 13.92 -20.10
N PRO A 285 -7.61 13.20 -19.33
CA PRO A 285 -6.88 13.82 -18.23
C PRO A 285 -5.97 14.93 -18.76
N ASN A 286 -6.04 16.13 -18.18
CA ASN A 286 -5.10 17.20 -18.49
C ASN A 286 -3.70 16.84 -17.96
N GLU A 287 -2.65 17.39 -18.57
CA GLU A 287 -1.26 17.04 -18.24
C GLU A 287 -0.95 17.39 -16.77
N HIS A 288 -1.38 18.56 -16.31
CA HIS A 288 -1.24 18.97 -14.92
C HIS A 288 -2.38 18.45 -14.02
N PRO A 289 -2.06 17.93 -12.81
CA PRO A 289 -3.07 17.43 -11.86
C PRO A 289 -4.13 18.47 -11.47
N ASP A 290 -3.73 19.74 -11.42
CA ASP A 290 -4.59 20.85 -10.98
C ASP A 290 -5.56 21.33 -12.08
N GLU A 291 -5.34 20.92 -13.33
CA GLU A 291 -6.15 21.32 -14.48
C GLU A 291 -7.37 20.41 -14.69
N GLY A 292 -7.52 19.35 -13.89
CA GLY A 292 -8.69 18.46 -13.93
C GLY A 292 -8.81 17.60 -15.19
N LEU A 293 -10.04 17.36 -15.64
CA LEU A 293 -10.39 16.51 -16.77
C LEU A 293 -11.03 17.34 -17.89
N SER A 294 -10.58 17.18 -19.12
CA SER A 294 -11.23 17.73 -20.30
C SER A 294 -12.36 16.82 -20.77
N VAL A 295 -13.53 17.41 -21.06
CA VAL A 295 -14.74 16.72 -21.52
C VAL A 295 -15.12 17.27 -22.89
N ASN A 296 -15.08 16.42 -23.93
CA ASN A 296 -15.51 16.78 -25.28
C ASN A 296 -16.64 15.85 -25.74
N ALA A 297 -17.85 16.40 -25.93
CA ALA A 297 -19.00 15.68 -26.46
C ALA A 297 -19.55 16.40 -27.70
N PRO A 298 -19.10 16.03 -28.92
CA PRO A 298 -19.49 16.72 -30.13
C PRO A 298 -21.01 16.75 -30.33
N GLY A 299 -21.55 17.94 -30.60
CA GLY A 299 -22.99 18.12 -30.86
C GLY A 299 -23.88 18.14 -29.61
N ILE A 300 -23.29 18.19 -28.41
CA ILE A 300 -24.02 18.30 -27.15
C ILE A 300 -23.66 19.62 -26.47
N GLU A 301 -24.68 20.41 -26.14
CA GLU A 301 -24.52 21.67 -25.41
C GLU A 301 -23.98 21.45 -23.99
N TRP A 302 -23.03 22.29 -23.55
CA TRP A 302 -22.34 22.13 -22.26
C TRP A 302 -23.31 22.05 -21.06
N HIS A 303 -24.37 22.85 -21.05
CA HIS A 303 -25.34 22.85 -19.95
C HIS A 303 -26.04 21.49 -19.75
N LEU A 304 -26.17 20.67 -20.81
CA LEU A 304 -26.72 19.32 -20.71
C LEU A 304 -25.72 18.35 -20.09
N ILE A 305 -24.44 18.51 -20.42
CA ILE A 305 -23.32 17.74 -19.84
C ILE A 305 -23.21 18.08 -18.35
N GLU A 306 -23.19 19.37 -18.03
CA GLU A 306 -23.11 19.89 -16.66
C GLU A 306 -24.29 19.41 -15.80
N ALA A 307 -25.52 19.40 -16.33
CA ALA A 307 -26.69 18.89 -15.61
C ALA A 307 -26.55 17.41 -15.23
N VAL A 308 -26.00 16.58 -16.12
CA VAL A 308 -25.75 15.15 -15.86
C VAL A 308 -24.65 14.97 -14.81
N LEU A 309 -23.55 15.73 -14.91
CA LEU A 309 -22.43 15.66 -13.97
C LEU A 309 -22.83 16.12 -12.56
N ASN A 310 -23.55 17.24 -12.46
CA ASN A 310 -24.07 17.75 -11.19
C ASN A 310 -25.03 16.77 -10.53
N LYS A 311 -25.93 16.15 -11.31
CA LYS A 311 -26.84 15.11 -10.81
C LYS A 311 -26.10 13.87 -10.28
N ALA A 312 -24.94 13.55 -10.84
CA ALA A 312 -24.10 12.44 -10.41
C ALA A 312 -23.10 12.82 -9.28
N GLY A 313 -23.17 14.06 -8.77
CA GLY A 313 -22.33 14.53 -7.67
C GLY A 313 -20.90 14.88 -8.06
N PHE A 314 -20.60 15.06 -9.35
CA PHE A 314 -19.31 15.60 -9.79
C PHE A 314 -19.33 17.12 -9.70
N ARG A 315 -18.30 17.72 -9.07
CA ARG A 315 -18.04 19.16 -9.20
C ARG A 315 -17.25 19.37 -10.48
N SER A 316 -17.91 19.74 -11.58
CA SER A 316 -17.22 20.09 -12.82
C SER A 316 -16.53 21.44 -12.67
N GLN A 317 -15.23 21.51 -12.98
CA GLN A 317 -14.62 22.77 -13.39
C GLN A 317 -15.04 23.04 -14.84
N THR A 318 -15.42 24.27 -15.15
CA THR A 318 -15.77 24.71 -16.50
C THR A 318 -14.63 24.34 -17.45
N PRO A 319 -14.89 23.77 -18.65
CA PRO A 319 -13.85 23.58 -19.65
C PRO A 319 -13.23 24.94 -19.94
N VAL A 320 -11.91 25.01 -19.99
CA VAL A 320 -11.24 26.13 -20.65
C VAL A 320 -11.67 26.02 -22.11
N GLU A 321 -12.59 26.89 -22.53
CA GLU A 321 -12.90 27.08 -23.95
C GLU A 321 -11.59 27.51 -24.63
N ASN A 322 -10.92 26.57 -25.27
CA ASN A 322 -10.03 26.91 -26.37
C ASN A 322 -10.94 27.46 -27.47
N SER A 323 -11.23 28.75 -27.37
CA SER A 323 -11.78 29.56 -28.44
C SER A 323 -10.77 29.47 -29.58
N ALA A 324 -11.06 28.61 -30.54
CA ALA A 324 -10.37 28.56 -31.81
C ALA A 324 -10.42 29.95 -32.45
N GLN A 325 -9.25 30.54 -32.69
CA GLN A 325 -9.05 31.53 -33.75
C GLN A 325 -8.88 30.81 -35.08
#